data_AF-A0A1Y1MM44-F1
#
_entry.id   AF-A0A1Y1MM44-F1
#
_cell.length_a   1.000
_cell.length_b   1.000
_cell.length_c   1.000
_cell.angle_alpha   90.00
_cell.angle_beta   90.00
_cell.angle_gamma   90.00
#
_symmetry.space_group_name_H-M   'P 1'
#
loop_
_entity.id
_entity.type
_entity.pdbx_description
1 polymer ?
#
loop_
_entity_poly.entity_id
_entity_poly.type
_entity_poly.pdbx_seq_one_letter_code
_entity_poly.pdbx_strand_id
1 'polypeptide(L)'
;MPVPNEDTWNTIADYFWKMWQFPNCIGALDGKHCVIQAPKNSGSLYWNYKKTFSLVLLALVDAQYNFIAVDVGAYGKNSDAGILSNSNLGTSLENGSINIPRGKKLPGSDVDLPMIIVGDEGFPLKTYLMRPYPGANLDNEKKIFNYRLSRARRVSENAFGILQ
;
A
#
# COMPACT_ATOMS: atom_id res chain seq x y z
N MET A 1 16.19 2.45 4.56
CA MET A 1 16.08 2.25 3.09
C MET A 1 16.29 3.61 2.45
N PRO A 2 16.97 3.71 1.28
CA PRO A 2 17.19 5.00 0.63
C PRO A 2 15.85 5.62 0.21
N VAL A 3 15.70 6.93 0.39
CA VAL A 3 14.50 7.65 -0.07
C VAL A 3 14.52 7.70 -1.60
N PRO A 4 13.48 7.22 -2.30
CA PRO A 4 13.45 7.27 -3.76
C PRO A 4 13.45 8.73 -4.27
N ASN A 5 14.13 8.94 -5.39
CA ASN A 5 14.05 10.20 -6.13
C ASN A 5 12.96 10.12 -7.23
N GLU A 6 12.70 11.24 -7.91
CA GLU A 6 11.67 11.30 -8.96
C GLU A 6 11.89 10.26 -10.08
N ASP A 7 13.14 10.04 -10.52
CA ASP A 7 13.46 9.04 -11.55
C ASP A 7 13.15 7.61 -11.10
N THR A 8 13.40 7.31 -9.82
CA THR A 8 13.07 6.02 -9.23
C THR A 8 11.55 5.83 -9.23
N TRP A 9 10.78 6.83 -8.81
CA TRP A 9 9.32 6.78 -8.84
C TRP A 9 8.76 6.61 -10.26
N ASN A 10 9.31 7.35 -11.22
CA ASN A 10 8.94 7.22 -12.63
C ASN A 10 9.20 5.81 -13.16
N THR A 11 10.36 5.24 -12.80
CA THR A 11 10.73 3.86 -13.17
C THR A 11 9.77 2.84 -12.57
N ILE A 12 9.41 3.00 -11.29
CA ILE A 12 8.44 2.12 -10.62
C ILE A 12 7.07 2.21 -11.33
N ALA A 13 6.60 3.42 -11.63
CA ALA A 13 5.34 3.63 -12.36
C ALA A 13 5.32 2.95 -13.74
N ASP A 14 6.43 3.05 -14.47
CA ASP A 14 6.57 2.39 -15.76
C ASP A 14 6.53 0.85 -15.64
N TYR A 15 7.13 0.29 -14.59
CA TYR A 15 7.03 -1.15 -14.33
C TYR A 15 5.63 -1.58 -13.92
N PHE A 16 4.92 -0.80 -13.10
CA PHE A 16 3.51 -1.09 -12.80
C PHE A 16 2.63 -1.07 -14.04
N TRP A 17 2.87 -0.14 -14.95
CA TRP A 17 2.19 -0.12 -16.23
C TRP A 17 2.51 -1.37 -17.08
N LYS A 18 3.80 -1.68 -17.27
CA LYS A 18 4.25 -2.79 -18.12
C LYS A 18 3.84 -4.17 -17.59
N MET A 19 3.95 -4.40 -16.28
CA MET A 19 3.74 -5.71 -15.67
C MET A 19 2.29 -5.91 -15.20
N TRP A 20 1.69 -4.88 -14.61
CA TRP A 20 0.40 -4.98 -13.92
C TRP A 20 -0.74 -4.26 -14.64
N GLN A 21 -0.41 -3.48 -15.69
CA GLN A 21 -1.35 -2.69 -16.49
C GLN A 21 -2.10 -1.68 -15.64
N PHE A 22 -1.42 -1.10 -14.66
CA PHE A 22 -1.95 -0.06 -13.79
C PHE A 22 -1.10 1.21 -13.93
N PRO A 23 -1.56 2.22 -14.68
CA PRO A 23 -0.78 3.44 -14.94
C PRO A 23 -0.64 4.29 -13.67
N ASN A 24 0.44 5.07 -13.61
CA ASN A 24 0.76 5.99 -12.50
C ASN A 24 0.83 5.35 -11.10
N CYS A 25 0.89 4.02 -11.00
CA CYS A 25 1.01 3.33 -9.73
C CYS A 25 2.48 3.29 -9.30
N ILE A 26 2.80 3.85 -8.14
CA ILE A 26 4.17 3.93 -7.60
C ILE A 26 4.43 2.96 -6.44
N GLY A 27 3.45 2.14 -6.09
CA GLY A 27 3.62 1.10 -5.09
C GLY A 27 2.31 0.45 -4.66
N ALA A 28 2.42 -0.72 -4.07
CA ALA A 28 1.34 -1.39 -3.35
C ALA A 28 1.62 -1.35 -1.85
N LEU A 29 0.66 -0.82 -1.09
CA LEU A 29 0.71 -0.71 0.36
C LEU A 29 -0.08 -1.84 0.99
N ASP A 30 0.53 -2.51 1.96
CA ASP A 30 -0.11 -3.63 2.63
C ASP A 30 0.42 -3.84 4.06
N GLY A 31 -0.46 -4.35 4.91
CA GLY A 31 -0.21 -4.62 6.32
C GLY A 31 -0.05 -6.13 6.58
N LYS A 32 1.01 -6.51 7.29
CA LYS A 32 1.23 -7.90 7.72
C LYS A 32 1.30 -8.01 9.23
N HIS A 33 0.42 -8.84 9.80
CA HIS A 33 0.52 -9.25 11.19
C HIS A 33 1.64 -10.28 11.35
N CYS A 34 2.71 -9.88 12.03
CA CYS A 34 3.80 -10.76 12.47
C CYS A 34 3.46 -11.29 13.85
N VAL A 35 3.22 -12.60 13.98
CA VAL A 35 2.88 -13.24 15.25
C VAL A 35 4.08 -13.16 16.20
N ILE A 36 3.83 -12.74 17.43
CA ILE A 36 4.83 -12.62 18.49
C ILE A 36 4.37 -13.39 19.73
N GLN A 37 5.33 -13.75 20.58
CA GLN A 37 5.01 -14.11 21.95
C GLN A 37 4.52 -12.87 22.71
N ALA A 38 3.48 -13.02 23.52
CA ALA A 38 2.95 -11.94 24.35
C ALA A 38 4.06 -11.31 25.20
N PRO A 39 4.34 -10.00 25.06
CA PRO A 39 5.29 -9.34 25.93
C PRO A 39 4.78 -9.33 27.38
N LYS A 40 5.70 -9.37 28.35
CA LYS A 40 5.32 -9.33 29.77
C LYS A 40 4.50 -8.07 30.07
N ASN A 41 3.41 -8.22 30.81
CA ASN A 41 2.52 -7.13 31.23
C ASN A 41 1.90 -6.31 30.07
N SER A 42 1.79 -6.86 28.85
CA SER A 42 1.25 -6.13 27.70
C SER A 42 -0.27 -6.03 27.63
N GLY A 43 -1.00 -6.73 28.51
CA GLY A 43 -2.45 -6.86 28.43
C GLY A 43 -2.89 -7.35 27.04
N SER A 44 -3.88 -6.68 26.44
CA SER A 44 -4.40 -6.98 25.09
C SER A 44 -3.85 -6.07 23.98
N LEU A 45 -2.80 -5.28 24.24
CA LEU A 45 -2.27 -4.30 23.26
C LEU A 45 -1.89 -4.95 21.93
N TYR A 46 -1.19 -6.09 21.96
CA TYR A 46 -0.79 -6.81 20.75
C TYR A 46 -1.82 -7.85 20.30
N TRP A 47 -2.93 -8.01 21.03
CA TRP A 47 -3.94 -9.02 20.74
C TRP A 47 -4.79 -8.61 19.54
N ASN A 48 -4.72 -9.38 18.46
CA ASN A 48 -5.44 -9.11 17.22
C ASN A 48 -6.77 -9.89 17.13
N TYR A 49 -7.56 -9.60 16.10
CA TYR A 49 -8.85 -10.25 15.85
C TYR A 49 -8.75 -11.76 15.59
N LYS A 50 -7.56 -12.25 15.22
CA LYS A 50 -7.25 -13.68 15.02
C LYS A 50 -6.89 -14.41 16.31
N LYS A 51 -7.10 -13.79 17.49
CA LYS A 51 -6.79 -14.36 18.80
C LYS A 51 -5.31 -14.74 18.95
N THR A 52 -4.42 -13.92 18.40
CA THR A 52 -2.96 -14.05 18.56
C THR A 52 -2.36 -12.71 18.95
N PHE A 53 -1.17 -12.72 19.55
CA PHE A 53 -0.39 -11.50 19.73
C PHE A 53 0.41 -11.22 18.46
N SER A 54 0.33 -10.00 17.92
CA SER A 54 1.07 -9.62 16.70
C SER A 54 1.55 -8.18 16.74
N LEU A 55 2.71 -7.95 16.12
CA LEU A 55 3.12 -6.65 15.61
C LEU A 55 2.63 -6.51 14.17
N VAL A 56 2.20 -5.31 13.79
CA VAL A 56 1.88 -5.02 12.40
C VAL A 56 3.10 -4.40 11.72
N LEU A 57 3.42 -4.94 10.55
CA LEU A 57 4.40 -4.43 9.61
C LEU A 57 3.64 -3.83 8.43
N LEU A 58 3.82 -2.53 8.20
CA LEU A 58 3.29 -1.84 7.03
C LEU A 58 4.39 -1.74 5.98
N ALA A 59 4.15 -2.21 4.76
CA ALA A 59 5.13 -2.17 3.69
C ALA A 59 4.57 -1.51 2.43
N LEU A 60 5.41 -0.70 1.80
CA LEU A 60 5.23 -0.24 0.43
C LEU A 60 6.14 -1.05 -0.48
N VAL A 61 5.56 -1.67 -1.50
CA VAL A 61 6.25 -2.62 -2.39
C VAL A 61 6.14 -2.16 -3.84
N ASP A 62 7.22 -2.27 -4.61
CA ASP A 62 7.25 -1.93 -6.03
C ASP A 62 6.66 -3.04 -6.94
N ALA A 63 6.60 -2.77 -8.24
CA ALA A 63 6.09 -3.72 -9.23
C ALA A 63 6.91 -5.01 -9.35
N GLN A 64 8.15 -5.02 -8.86
CA GLN A 64 9.11 -6.12 -8.95
C GLN A 64 9.30 -6.82 -7.60
N TYR A 65 8.36 -6.65 -6.66
CA TYR A 65 8.36 -7.25 -5.33
C TYR A 65 9.45 -6.73 -4.39
N ASN A 66 10.12 -5.62 -4.73
CA ASN A 66 11.08 -5.00 -3.81
C ASN A 66 10.33 -4.11 -2.81
N PHE A 67 10.76 -4.18 -1.56
CA PHE A 67 10.30 -3.24 -0.55
C PHE A 67 10.90 -1.85 -0.87
N ILE A 68 10.05 -0.83 -0.90
CA ILE A 68 10.42 0.58 -1.03
C ILE A 68 10.55 1.20 0.36
N ALA A 69 9.57 0.93 1.23
CA ALA A 69 9.53 1.39 2.60
C ALA A 69 8.88 0.32 3.49
N VAL A 70 9.34 0.24 4.73
CA VAL A 70 8.79 -0.65 5.75
C VAL A 70 8.70 0.13 7.06
N ASP A 71 7.53 0.07 7.70
CA ASP A 71 7.30 0.60 9.04
C ASP A 71 6.87 -0.56 9.96
N VAL A 72 7.54 -0.70 11.10
CA VAL A 72 7.37 -1.82 12.03
C VAL A 72 7.10 -1.24 13.41
N GLY A 73 6.08 -1.76 14.09
CA GLY A 73 5.89 -1.48 15.51
C GLY A 73 4.46 -1.13 15.92
N ALA A 74 3.52 -1.11 14.98
CA ALA A 74 2.13 -0.90 15.33
C ALA A 74 1.55 -2.10 16.10
N TYR A 75 0.69 -1.79 17.07
CA TYR A 75 -0.04 -2.77 17.86
C TYR A 75 -1.04 -3.54 16.99
N GLY A 76 -1.12 -4.87 17.18
CA GLY A 76 -2.03 -5.77 16.44
C GLY A 76 -3.53 -5.46 16.56
N LYS A 77 -3.93 -4.57 17.46
CA LYS A 77 -5.32 -4.09 17.61
C LYS A 77 -5.66 -2.94 16.65
N ASN A 78 -4.67 -2.22 16.13
CA ASN A 78 -4.90 -1.05 15.29
C ASN A 78 -5.37 -1.46 13.88
N SER A 79 -6.25 -0.66 13.28
CA SER A 79 -6.64 -0.82 11.88
C SER A 79 -5.55 -0.30 10.94
N ASP A 80 -5.49 -0.81 9.71
CA ASP A 80 -4.49 -0.39 8.71
C ASP A 80 -4.49 1.12 8.46
N ALA A 81 -5.67 1.76 8.43
CA ALA A 81 -5.80 3.21 8.37
C ALA A 81 -5.11 3.93 9.55
N GLY A 82 -5.30 3.44 10.78
CA GLY A 82 -4.68 4.01 11.97
C GLY A 82 -3.17 3.74 12.04
N ILE A 83 -2.72 2.64 11.45
CA ILE A 83 -1.30 2.31 11.34
C ILE A 83 -0.63 3.24 10.34
N LEU A 84 -1.23 3.42 9.16
CA LEU A 84 -0.74 4.36 8.16
C LEU A 84 -0.63 5.77 8.73
N SER A 85 -1.69 6.29 9.39
CA SER A 85 -1.68 7.65 9.92
C SER A 85 -0.61 7.92 10.98
N ASN A 86 -0.19 6.89 11.72
CA ASN A 86 0.83 6.99 12.77
C ASN A 86 2.23 6.53 12.30
N SER A 87 2.35 6.07 11.04
CA SER A 87 3.61 5.60 10.47
C SER A 87 4.46 6.77 9.96
N ASN A 88 5.78 6.59 9.95
CA ASN A 88 6.70 7.51 9.30
C ASN A 88 6.41 7.61 7.80
N LEU A 89 6.04 6.49 7.17
CA LEU A 89 5.63 6.44 5.77
C LEU A 89 4.39 7.32 5.51
N GLY A 90 3.33 7.16 6.29
CA GLY A 90 2.10 7.94 6.15
C GLY A 90 2.32 9.43 6.42
N THR A 91 3.11 9.76 7.44
CA THR A 91 3.51 11.16 7.71
C THR A 91 4.28 11.74 6.53
N SER A 92 5.19 10.97 5.94
CA SER A 92 6.00 11.43 4.82
C SER A 92 5.19 11.62 3.53
N LEU A 93 4.18 10.76 3.32
CA LEU A 93 3.22 10.85 2.22
C LEU A 93 2.32 12.09 2.35
N GLU A 94 1.75 12.33 3.52
CA GLU A 94 0.89 13.51 3.77
C GLU A 94 1.67 14.83 3.63
N ASN A 95 2.93 14.85 4.07
CA ASN A 95 3.79 16.03 3.97
C ASN A 95 4.45 16.20 2.58
N GLY A 96 4.27 15.26 1.65
CA GLY A 96 4.91 15.30 0.33
C GLY A 96 6.44 15.21 0.36
N SER A 97 7.01 14.60 1.39
CA SER A 97 8.46 14.63 1.70
C SER A 97 9.29 13.50 1.08
N ILE A 98 8.69 12.69 0.20
CA ILE A 98 9.34 11.55 -0.45
C ILE A 98 9.56 11.75 -1.96
N ASN A 99 9.56 13.00 -2.43
CA ASN A 99 9.88 13.37 -3.83
C ASN A 99 9.02 12.64 -4.88
N ILE A 100 7.73 12.43 -4.61
CA ILE A 100 6.82 11.87 -5.62
C ILE A 100 6.68 12.89 -6.76
N PRO A 101 6.95 12.50 -8.02
CA PRO A 101 6.84 13.41 -9.15
C PRO A 101 5.39 13.79 -9.42
N ARG A 102 5.19 14.83 -10.21
CA ARG A 102 3.85 15.22 -10.66
C ARG A 102 3.16 14.09 -11.43
N GLY A 103 1.83 14.16 -11.42
CA GLY A 103 0.98 13.28 -12.21
C GLY A 103 1.33 13.25 -13.69
N LYS A 104 0.88 12.20 -14.35
CA LYS A 104 1.02 12.01 -15.80
C LYS A 104 -0.34 11.72 -16.41
N LYS A 105 -0.47 12.05 -17.69
CA LYS A 105 -1.64 11.64 -18.47
C LYS A 105 -1.77 10.13 -18.51
N LEU A 106 -3.00 9.65 -18.40
CA LEU A 106 -3.30 8.24 -18.61
C LEU A 106 -2.96 7.81 -20.06
N PRO A 107 -2.48 6.58 -20.27
CA PRO A 107 -2.23 6.06 -21.61
C PRO A 107 -3.48 6.15 -22.50
N GLY A 108 -3.37 6.82 -23.65
CA GLY A 108 -4.48 6.98 -24.59
C GLY A 108 -5.57 7.96 -24.16
N SER A 109 -5.29 8.85 -23.19
CA SER A 109 -6.24 9.84 -22.68
C SER A 109 -5.56 11.18 -22.42
N ASP A 110 -6.33 12.26 -22.44
CA ASP A 110 -5.89 13.60 -22.01
C ASP A 110 -6.13 13.86 -20.52
N VAL A 111 -6.62 12.86 -19.78
CA VAL A 111 -6.84 12.95 -18.34
C VAL A 111 -5.52 12.83 -17.60
N ASP A 112 -5.14 13.91 -16.91
CA ASP A 112 -4.01 13.95 -15.99
C ASP A 112 -4.41 13.39 -14.61
N LEU A 113 -3.63 12.43 -14.10
CA LEU A 113 -3.84 11.83 -12.80
C LEU A 113 -2.55 11.82 -11.98
N PRO A 114 -2.65 11.99 -10.64
CA PRO A 114 -1.50 11.92 -9.77
C PRO A 114 -0.82 10.55 -9.82
N MET A 115 0.43 10.50 -9.37
CA MET A 115 1.05 9.24 -8.97
C MET A 115 0.36 8.72 -7.72
N ILE A 116 -0.03 7.45 -7.73
CA ILE A 116 -0.83 6.83 -6.66
C ILE A 116 -0.20 5.56 -6.15
N ILE A 117 -0.51 5.24 -4.91
CA ILE A 117 -0.26 3.95 -4.28
C ILE A 117 -1.58 3.18 -4.28
N VAL A 118 -1.55 1.87 -4.45
CA VAL A 118 -2.73 1.00 -4.30
C VAL A 118 -2.72 0.32 -2.93
N GLY A 119 -3.86 0.32 -2.25
CA GLY A 119 -4.08 -0.36 -0.98
C GLY A 119 -5.35 -1.21 -1.01
N ASP A 120 -5.56 -1.98 0.05
CA ASP A 120 -6.82 -2.71 0.25
C ASP A 120 -7.95 -1.80 0.77
N GLU A 121 -9.11 -2.39 1.05
CA GLU A 121 -10.30 -1.67 1.54
C GLU A 121 -10.12 -1.09 2.96
N GLY A 122 -9.17 -1.63 3.74
CA GLY A 122 -8.86 -1.19 5.10
C GLY A 122 -8.19 0.18 5.16
N PHE A 123 -7.60 0.62 4.04
CA PHE A 123 -6.99 1.93 3.92
C PHE A 123 -7.99 3.05 3.54
N PRO A 124 -7.71 4.31 3.92
CA PRO A 124 -8.52 5.44 3.48
C PRO A 124 -8.24 5.79 2.01
N LEU A 125 -9.25 6.33 1.32
CA LEU A 125 -9.06 6.95 0.02
C LEU A 125 -8.36 8.30 0.20
N LYS A 126 -7.23 8.52 -0.51
CA LYS A 126 -6.45 9.77 -0.49
C LYS A 126 -6.06 10.18 -1.90
N THR A 127 -5.54 11.40 -2.05
CA THR A 127 -4.99 11.90 -3.32
C THR A 127 -3.83 11.06 -3.84
N TYR A 128 -3.09 10.42 -2.93
CA TYR A 128 -1.95 9.54 -3.21
C TYR A 128 -2.24 8.05 -2.95
N LEU A 129 -3.44 7.67 -2.47
CA LEU A 129 -3.76 6.28 -2.09
C LEU A 129 -5.14 5.87 -2.62
N MET A 130 -5.14 4.92 -3.56
CA MET A 130 -6.34 4.28 -4.09
C MET A 130 -6.68 2.99 -3.36
N ARG A 131 -7.98 2.77 -3.20
CA ARG A 131 -8.57 1.55 -2.67
C ARG A 131 -9.69 1.07 -3.61
N PRO A 132 -10.08 -0.22 -3.57
CA PRO A 132 -11.19 -0.71 -4.38
C PRO A 132 -12.50 0.00 -4.02
N TYR A 133 -13.44 0.06 -4.97
CA TYR A 133 -14.82 0.45 -4.71
C TYR A 133 -15.45 -0.54 -3.71
N PRO A 134 -16.08 -0.06 -2.63
CA PRO A 134 -16.69 -0.92 -1.62
C PRO A 134 -18.03 -1.49 -2.11
N GLY A 135 -18.45 -2.62 -1.52
CA GLY A 135 -19.76 -3.23 -1.73
C GLY A 135 -19.81 -4.31 -2.83
N ALA A 136 -20.88 -5.12 -2.79
CA ALA A 136 -21.02 -6.29 -3.67
C ALA A 136 -21.72 -5.99 -5.02
N ASN A 137 -22.63 -5.02 -5.04
CA ASN A 137 -23.43 -4.67 -6.23
C ASN A 137 -22.77 -3.56 -7.05
N LEU A 138 -21.60 -3.88 -7.60
CA LEU A 138 -20.84 -2.97 -8.46
C LEU A 138 -21.27 -3.10 -9.93
N ASP A 139 -21.33 -1.96 -10.62
CA ASP A 139 -21.43 -1.92 -12.09
C ASP A 139 -20.16 -2.52 -12.73
N ASN A 140 -20.23 -2.74 -14.05
CA ASN A 140 -19.16 -3.42 -14.77
C ASN A 140 -17.85 -2.63 -14.76
N GLU A 141 -17.90 -1.30 -14.84
CA GLU A 141 -16.73 -0.44 -14.84
C GLU A 141 -16.00 -0.50 -13.50
N LYS A 142 -16.73 -0.40 -12.39
CA LYS A 142 -16.18 -0.55 -11.03
C LYS A 142 -15.60 -1.94 -10.80
N LYS A 143 -16.22 -3.00 -11.33
CA LYS A 143 -15.69 -4.36 -11.27
C LYS A 143 -14.36 -4.48 -12.03
N ILE A 144 -14.28 -3.91 -13.24
CA ILE A 144 -13.04 -3.88 -14.03
C ILE A 144 -11.95 -3.12 -13.29
N PHE A 145 -12.28 -1.95 -12.72
CA PHE A 145 -11.34 -1.18 -11.91
C PHE A 145 -10.83 -1.98 -10.70
N ASN A 146 -11.74 -2.53 -9.90
CA ASN A 146 -11.38 -3.34 -8.72
C ASN A 146 -10.51 -4.53 -9.09
N TYR A 147 -10.79 -5.19 -10.22
CA TYR A 147 -9.95 -6.27 -10.74
C TYR A 147 -8.53 -5.78 -11.07
N ARG A 148 -8.39 -4.66 -11.79
CA ARG A 148 -7.07 -4.10 -12.14
C ARG A 148 -6.29 -3.67 -10.90
N LEU A 149 -6.95 -2.99 -9.96
CA LEU A 149 -6.36 -2.57 -8.69
C LEU A 149 -5.90 -3.79 -7.88
N SER A 150 -6.74 -4.82 -7.76
CA SER A 150 -6.41 -6.03 -7.03
C SER A 150 -5.19 -6.75 -7.62
N ARG A 151 -5.06 -6.79 -8.96
CA ARG A 151 -3.87 -7.35 -9.60
C ARG A 151 -2.59 -6.56 -9.30
N ALA A 152 -2.66 -5.23 -9.32
CA ALA A 152 -1.51 -4.40 -8.95
C ALA A 152 -1.15 -4.57 -7.48
N ARG A 153 -2.15 -4.63 -6.59
CA ARG A 153 -1.95 -4.83 -5.14
C ARG A 153 -1.32 -6.18 -4.80
N ARG A 154 -1.61 -7.26 -5.55
CA ARG A 154 -1.05 -8.60 -5.30
C ARG A 154 0.48 -8.66 -5.20
N VAL A 155 1.21 -7.65 -5.71
CA VAL A 155 2.67 -7.58 -5.54
C VAL A 155 3.09 -7.50 -4.08
N SER A 156 2.35 -6.78 -3.22
CA SER A 156 2.69 -6.69 -1.80
C SER A 156 2.44 -8.02 -1.08
N GLU A 157 1.32 -8.69 -1.37
CA GLU A 157 0.99 -10.01 -0.81
C GLU A 157 2.06 -11.05 -1.19
N ASN A 158 2.47 -11.05 -2.46
CA ASN A 158 3.51 -11.95 -2.94
C ASN A 158 4.88 -11.63 -2.34
N ALA A 159 5.26 -10.35 -2.24
CA ALA A 159 6.52 -9.96 -1.62
C ALA A 159 6.60 -10.42 -0.16
N PHE A 160 5.48 -10.33 0.57
CA PHE A 160 5.37 -10.88 1.92
C PHE A 160 5.43 -12.40 1.98
N GLY A 161 4.98 -13.11 0.94
CA GLY A 161 5.11 -14.55 0.81
C GLY A 161 6.53 -15.01 0.51
N ILE A 162 7.26 -14.26 -0.33
CA ILE A 162 8.68 -14.52 -0.66
C ILE A 162 9.59 -14.34 0.56
N LEU A 163 9.24 -13.44 1.47
CA LEU A 163 10.00 -13.17 2.70
C LEU A 163 9.95 -14.33 3.72
N GLN A 164 9.07 -15.33 3.56
CA GLN A 164 8.83 -16.40 4.55
C GLN A 164 9.71 -17.64 4.37
#